data_AF-A0A534YIJ5-F1
#
_entry.id   AF-A0A534YIJ5-F1
#
_cell.length_a   1.000
_cell.length_b   1.000
_cell.length_c   1.000
_cell.angle_alpha   90.00
_cell.angle_beta   90.00
_cell.angle_gamma   90.00
#
_symmetry.space_group_name_H-M   'P 1'
#
loop_
_entity.id
_entity.type
_entity.pdbx_description
1 polymer ?
#
loop_
_entity_poly.entity_id
_entity_poly.type
_entity_poly.pdbx_seq_one_letter_code
_entity_poly.pdbx_strand_id
1 'polypeptide(L)'
;MRAVDERVVERLTEYAARYTGFSLDAILPDAIRRAAGKLAEDGERILLRAAHGEGNVVRALYQAVSVGETFFFRHPEQFAFIGRTMVPEWIAARKQRINVWSAGCATGEEAYSLAACLLDLVPRHV
;
A
#
# COMPACT_ATOMS: atom_id res chain seq x y z
N MET A 1 25.44 -3.13 -15.26
CA MET A 1 24.73 -3.19 -13.97
C MET A 1 25.30 -4.37 -13.21
N ARG A 2 25.98 -4.17 -12.06
CA ARG A 2 26.49 -5.31 -11.29
C ARG A 2 25.30 -6.07 -10.71
N ALA A 3 25.25 -7.38 -10.92
CA ALA A 3 24.21 -8.20 -10.32
C ALA A 3 24.35 -8.14 -8.78
N VAL A 4 23.26 -7.88 -8.08
CA VAL A 4 23.21 -7.95 -6.62
C VAL A 4 23.27 -9.42 -6.22
N ASP A 5 24.18 -9.76 -5.31
CA ASP A 5 24.36 -11.12 -4.75
C ASP A 5 23.06 -11.63 -4.10
N GLU A 6 22.79 -12.93 -4.23
CA GLU A 6 21.63 -13.60 -3.66
C GLU A 6 21.58 -13.46 -2.15
N ARG A 7 22.74 -13.60 -1.48
CA ARG A 7 22.85 -13.41 -0.02
C ARG A 7 22.40 -12.01 0.40
N VAL A 8 22.72 -11.00 -0.41
CA VAL A 8 22.31 -9.62 -0.15
C VAL A 8 20.80 -9.48 -0.31
N VAL A 9 20.22 -10.09 -1.34
CA VAL A 9 18.76 -10.07 -1.57
C VAL A 9 18.00 -10.76 -0.43
N GLU A 10 18.45 -11.93 0.03
CA GLU A 10 17.86 -12.64 1.17
C GLU A 10 17.86 -11.77 2.43
N ARG A 11 19.02 -11.20 2.78
CA ARG A 11 19.16 -10.32 3.94
C ARG A 11 18.33 -9.03 3.85
N LEU A 12 18.25 -8.43 2.66
CA LEU A 12 17.39 -7.25 2.44
C LEU A 12 15.91 -7.62 2.52
N THR A 13 15.54 -8.85 2.16
CA THR A 13 14.17 -9.36 2.31
C THR A 13 13.81 -9.50 3.79
N GLU A 14 14.72 -9.98 4.64
CA GLU A 14 14.54 -10.00 6.10
C GLU A 14 14.34 -8.60 6.68
N TYR A 15 15.15 -7.63 6.26
CA TYR A 15 14.97 -6.24 6.69
C TYR A 15 13.65 -5.65 6.19
N ALA A 16 13.27 -5.93 4.94
CA ALA A 16 12.00 -5.49 4.39
C ALA A 16 10.83 -6.06 5.21
N ALA A 17 10.82 -7.35 5.53
CA ALA A 17 9.81 -7.95 6.41
C ALA A 17 9.77 -7.27 7.78
N ARG A 18 10.93 -7.05 8.40
CA ARG A 18 11.03 -6.38 9.72
C ARG A 18 10.46 -4.97 9.72
N TYR A 19 10.75 -4.17 8.69
CA TYR A 19 10.29 -2.77 8.63
C TYR A 19 8.84 -2.64 8.16
N THR A 20 8.42 -3.49 7.22
CA THR A 20 7.10 -3.38 6.59
C THR A 20 6.01 -4.18 7.32
N GLY A 21 6.37 -5.21 8.07
CA GLY A 21 5.43 -6.15 8.68
C GLY A 21 4.87 -7.20 7.72
N PHE A 22 5.29 -7.21 6.45
CA PHE A 22 4.94 -8.27 5.51
C PHE A 22 5.63 -9.59 5.89
N SER A 23 4.95 -10.70 5.65
CA SER A 23 5.57 -12.02 5.75
C SER A 23 6.60 -12.23 4.65
N LEU A 24 7.63 -13.04 4.91
CA LEU A 24 8.74 -13.25 3.96
C LEU A 24 8.26 -13.83 2.63
N ASP A 25 7.27 -14.72 2.66
CA ASP A 25 6.66 -15.34 1.49
C ASP A 25 5.82 -14.38 0.63
N ALA A 26 5.40 -13.24 1.20
CA ALA A 26 4.72 -12.17 0.46
C ALA A 26 5.69 -11.19 -0.22
N ILE A 27 6.99 -11.27 0.07
CA ILE A 27 8.00 -10.37 -0.48
C ILE A 27 8.68 -11.03 -1.67
N LEU A 28 8.54 -10.41 -2.85
CA LEU A 28 9.17 -10.90 -4.07
C LEU A 28 10.67 -10.57 -4.09
N PRO A 29 11.58 -11.56 -4.16
CA PRO A 29 13.03 -11.32 -4.18
C PRO A 29 13.46 -10.39 -5.32
N ASP A 30 12.81 -10.49 -6.49
CA ASP A 30 13.10 -9.63 -7.63
C ASP A 30 12.72 -8.16 -7.39
N ALA A 31 11.71 -7.89 -6.57
CA ALA A 31 11.36 -6.51 -6.20
C ALA A 31 12.47 -5.90 -5.32
N ILE A 32 12.99 -6.69 -4.37
CA ILE A 32 14.14 -6.31 -3.54
C ILE A 32 15.39 -6.11 -4.39
N ARG A 33 15.66 -7.02 -5.34
CA ARG A 33 16.80 -6.90 -6.26
C ARG A 33 16.73 -5.62 -7.08
N ARG A 34 15.55 -5.28 -7.62
CA ARG A 34 15.33 -4.02 -8.35
C ARG A 34 15.54 -2.79 -7.46
N ALA A 35 15.06 -2.83 -6.22
CA ALA A 35 15.24 -1.73 -5.28
C ALA A 35 16.71 -1.52 -4.89
N ALA A 36 17.43 -2.60 -4.59
CA ALA A 36 18.88 -2.56 -4.34
C ALA A 36 19.65 -2.00 -5.56
N GLY A 37 19.30 -2.44 -6.77
CA GLY A 37 19.92 -1.94 -8.00
C GLY A 37 19.74 -0.43 -8.23
N LYS A 38 18.63 0.16 -7.75
CA LYS A 38 18.38 1.61 -7.85
C LYS A 38 19.23 2.45 -6.90
N LEU A 39 19.75 1.86 -5.82
CA LEU A 39 20.62 2.58 -4.87
C LEU A 39 22.03 2.80 -5.44
N ALA A 40 22.41 2.11 -6.52
CA ALA A 40 23.70 2.28 -7.21
C ALA A 40 24.94 2.18 -6.29
N GLU A 41 24.86 1.34 -5.26
CA GLU A 41 25.89 1.13 -4.24
C GLU A 41 26.25 -0.37 -4.13
N ASP A 42 27.35 -0.65 -3.42
CA ASP A 42 27.76 -2.02 -3.11
C ASP A 42 26.76 -2.71 -2.16
N GLY A 43 26.55 -4.01 -2.36
CA GLY A 43 25.56 -4.78 -1.61
C GLY A 43 25.79 -4.77 -0.10
N GLU A 44 27.04 -4.90 0.36
CA GLU A 44 27.37 -4.89 1.80
C GLU A 44 27.11 -3.51 2.40
N ARG A 45 27.37 -2.44 1.64
CA ARG A 45 27.04 -1.07 2.07
C ARG A 45 25.53 -0.89 2.22
N ILE A 46 24.72 -1.42 1.30
CA ILE A 46 23.26 -1.39 1.42
C ILE A 46 22.81 -2.17 2.66
N LEU A 47 23.40 -3.34 2.93
CA LEU A 47 23.08 -4.14 4.12
C LEU A 47 23.37 -3.42 5.44
N LEU A 48 24.52 -2.76 5.55
CA LEU A 48 24.87 -1.99 6.74
C LEU A 48 23.87 -0.86 6.99
N ARG A 49 23.52 -0.13 5.94
CA ARG A 49 22.56 0.99 6.02
C ARG A 49 21.15 0.51 6.33
N ALA A 50 20.73 -0.62 5.75
CA ALA A 50 19.49 -1.29 6.09
C ALA A 50 19.48 -1.73 7.56
N ALA A 51 20.58 -2.30 8.08
CA ALA A 51 20.70 -2.72 9.48
C ALA A 51 20.55 -1.55 10.47
N HIS A 52 21.09 -0.39 10.10
CA HIS A 52 20.99 0.85 10.86
C HIS A 52 19.67 1.61 10.67
N GLY A 53 18.77 1.11 9.82
CA GLY A 53 17.49 1.76 9.56
C GLY A 53 17.61 3.10 8.82
N GLU A 54 18.61 3.26 7.96
CA GLU A 54 18.80 4.51 7.22
C GLU A 54 17.60 4.80 6.30
N GLY A 55 17.05 6.01 6.43
CA GLY A 55 15.71 6.33 5.90
C GLY A 55 15.55 6.14 4.40
N ASN A 56 16.58 6.40 3.58
CA ASN A 56 16.49 6.23 2.13
C ASN A 56 16.49 4.73 1.72
N VAL A 57 17.27 3.89 2.40
CA VAL A 57 17.32 2.44 2.15
C VAL A 57 16.04 1.80 2.63
N VAL A 58 15.60 2.13 3.85
CA VAL A 58 14.32 1.65 4.40
C VAL A 58 13.15 2.06 3.50
N ARG A 59 13.12 3.30 3.01
CA ARG A 59 12.11 3.76 2.04
C ARG A 59 12.13 2.95 0.74
N ALA A 60 13.31 2.62 0.23
CA ALA A 60 13.43 1.78 -0.97
C ALA A 60 12.85 0.37 -0.73
N LEU A 61 13.04 -0.21 0.46
CA LEU A 61 12.45 -1.49 0.84
C LEU A 61 10.91 -1.40 0.96
N TYR A 62 10.37 -0.34 1.60
CA TYR A 62 8.92 -0.10 1.63
C TYR A 62 8.32 -0.06 0.22
N GLN A 63 8.95 0.69 -0.69
CA GLN A 63 8.48 0.81 -2.07
C GLN A 63 8.62 -0.49 -2.86
N ALA A 64 9.60 -1.32 -2.54
CA ALA A 64 9.79 -2.61 -3.20
C ALA A 64 8.68 -3.60 -2.87
N VAL A 65 8.22 -3.60 -1.62
CA VAL A 65 7.20 -4.54 -1.12
C VAL A 65 5.77 -4.06 -1.42
N SER A 66 5.56 -2.75 -1.50
CA SER A 66 4.22 -2.18 -1.69
C SER A 66 3.72 -2.37 -3.13
N VAL A 67 2.45 -2.74 -3.28
CA VAL A 67 1.74 -2.74 -4.56
C VAL A 67 1.20 -1.32 -4.80
N GLY A 68 1.70 -0.64 -5.84
CA GLY A 68 1.32 0.74 -6.16
C GLY A 68 0.16 0.88 -7.15
N GLU A 69 -0.45 -0.22 -7.60
CA GLU A 69 -1.54 -0.15 -8.56
C GLU A 69 -2.86 0.29 -7.90
N THR A 70 -3.43 1.39 -8.40
CA THR A 70 -4.71 1.94 -7.96
C THR A 70 -5.34 2.74 -9.11
N PHE A 71 -6.66 2.78 -9.16
CA PHE A 71 -7.42 3.58 -10.12
C PHE A 71 -8.85 3.77 -9.61
N PHE A 72 -9.53 4.79 -10.15
CA PHE A 72 -10.89 5.11 -9.73
C PHE A 72 -11.82 3.92 -9.97
N PHE A 73 -12.65 3.63 -8.97
CA PHE A 73 -13.68 2.60 -9.01
C PHE A 73 -13.15 1.21 -9.41
N ARG A 74 -11.94 0.84 -8.93
CA ARG A 74 -11.26 -0.41 -9.26
C ARG A 74 -12.12 -1.67 -9.15
N HIS A 75 -12.93 -1.72 -8.10
CA HIS A 75 -13.86 -2.81 -7.79
C HIS A 75 -15.31 -2.28 -7.81
N PRO A 76 -15.89 -2.05 -9.00
CA PRO A 76 -17.20 -1.38 -9.13
C PRO A 76 -18.31 -2.07 -8.33
N GLU A 77 -18.23 -3.39 -8.16
CA GLU A 77 -19.14 -4.19 -7.34
C GLU A 77 -19.16 -3.78 -5.86
N GLN A 78 -18.02 -3.34 -5.31
CA GLN A 78 -17.94 -2.87 -3.92
C GLN A 78 -18.68 -1.54 -3.75
N PHE A 79 -18.56 -0.63 -4.71
CA PHE A 79 -19.30 0.64 -4.71
C PHE A 79 -20.80 0.43 -4.95
N ALA A 80 -21.16 -0.55 -5.79
CA ALA A 80 -22.55 -0.95 -5.96
C ALA A 80 -23.15 -1.50 -4.66
N PHE A 81 -22.39 -2.28 -3.88
CA PHE A 81 -22.81 -2.76 -2.56
C PHE A 81 -23.00 -1.62 -1.57
N ILE A 82 -22.10 -0.63 -1.55
CA ILE A 82 -22.25 0.57 -0.72
C ILE A 82 -23.61 1.25 -1.00
N GLY A 83 -23.93 1.49 -2.27
CA GLY A 83 -25.16 2.19 -2.62
C GLY A 83 -26.44 1.37 -2.51
N ARG A 84 -26.39 0.06 -2.80
CA ARG A 84 -27.59 -0.80 -2.78
C ARG A 84 -27.91 -1.34 -1.39
N THR A 85 -26.93 -1.42 -0.49
CA THR A 85 -27.09 -2.06 0.81
C THR A 85 -26.69 -1.13 1.95
N MET A 86 -25.43 -0.67 2.00
CA MET A 86 -24.93 0.05 3.18
C MET A 86 -25.60 1.41 3.40
N VAL A 87 -25.79 2.20 2.34
CA VAL A 87 -26.41 3.53 2.45
C VAL A 87 -27.89 3.43 2.86
N PRO A 88 -28.73 2.59 2.23
CA PRO A 88 -30.11 2.38 2.68
C PRO A 88 -30.22 1.98 4.16
N GLU A 89 -29.39 1.04 4.61
CA GLU A 89 -29.36 0.62 6.02
C GLU A 89 -28.95 1.74 6.97
N TRP A 90 -27.95 2.55 6.58
CA TRP A 90 -27.52 3.71 7.35
C TRP A 90 -28.63 4.77 7.48
N ILE A 91 -29.36 5.05 6.39
CA ILE A 91 -30.52 5.97 6.38
C ILE A 91 -31.62 5.44 7.29
N ALA A 92 -31.98 4.15 7.18
CA ALA A 92 -33.00 3.53 8.02
C ALA A 92 -32.64 3.60 9.51
N ALA A 93 -31.36 3.47 9.85
CA ALA A 93 -30.85 3.62 11.20
C ALA A 93 -30.78 5.09 11.69
N ARG A 94 -31.15 6.08 10.86
CA ARG A 94 -31.15 7.52 11.16
C ARG A 94 -29.81 8.04 11.70
N LYS A 95 -28.71 7.40 11.31
CA LYS A 95 -27.36 7.83 11.69
C LYS A 95 -27.07 9.20 11.05
N GLN A 96 -26.22 9.98 11.71
CA GLN A 96 -25.92 11.37 11.30
C GLN A 96 -24.51 11.54 10.74
N ARG A 97 -23.64 10.54 10.95
CA ARG A 97 -22.25 10.56 10.50
C ARG A 97 -21.88 9.24 9.85
N ILE A 98 -21.09 9.33 8.79
CA ILE A 98 -20.43 8.21 8.13
C ILE A 98 -18.94 8.43 8.32
N ASN A 99 -18.26 7.45 8.91
CA ASN A 99 -16.81 7.42 8.99
C ASN A 99 -16.35 6.27 8.09
N VAL A 100 -15.44 6.56 7.16
CA VAL A 100 -14.87 5.57 6.23
C VAL A 100 -13.36 5.63 6.30
N TRP A 101 -12.73 4.47 6.16
CA TRP A 101 -11.28 4.34 6.09
C TRP A 101 -10.90 3.50 4.86
N SER A 102 -10.12 4.10 3.95
CA SER A 102 -9.40 3.37 2.90
C SER A 102 -8.00 3.06 3.42
N ALA A 103 -7.78 1.81 3.83
CA ALA A 103 -6.50 1.33 4.35
C ALA A 103 -5.61 0.88 3.18
N GLY A 104 -4.45 1.52 3.03
CA GLY A 104 -3.57 1.26 1.88
C GLY A 104 -4.01 2.01 0.62
N CYS A 105 -4.38 3.29 0.73
CA CYS A 105 -4.98 4.07 -0.35
C CYS A 105 -4.05 4.40 -1.55
N ALA A 106 -2.79 3.95 -1.55
CA ALA A 106 -1.79 4.23 -2.58
C ALA A 106 -1.73 5.73 -2.96
N THR A 107 -2.10 6.11 -4.18
CA THR A 107 -2.18 7.51 -4.64
C THR A 107 -3.54 8.20 -4.39
N GLY A 108 -4.51 7.48 -3.81
CA GLY A 108 -5.74 8.02 -3.23
C GLY A 108 -7.02 7.77 -4.03
N GLU A 109 -6.94 7.20 -5.23
CA GLU A 109 -8.07 7.02 -6.14
C GLU A 109 -9.23 6.25 -5.51
N GLU A 110 -8.97 5.21 -4.71
CA GLU A 110 -10.01 4.49 -3.97
C GLU A 110 -10.72 5.39 -2.94
N ALA A 111 -9.95 6.16 -2.15
CA ALA A 111 -10.51 7.08 -1.17
C ALA A 111 -11.38 8.15 -1.83
N TYR A 112 -10.97 8.65 -3.00
CA TYR A 112 -11.76 9.59 -3.78
C TYR A 112 -12.99 8.96 -4.42
N SER A 113 -12.90 7.71 -4.92
CA SER A 113 -14.07 6.96 -5.40
C SER A 113 -15.10 6.73 -4.30
N LEU A 114 -14.66 6.41 -3.09
CA LEU A 114 -15.54 6.28 -1.93
C LEU A 114 -16.21 7.62 -1.60
N ALA A 115 -15.45 8.72 -1.57
CA ALA A 115 -16.01 10.05 -1.32
C ALA A 115 -17.04 10.45 -2.39
N ALA A 116 -16.72 10.27 -3.67
CA ALA A 116 -17.63 10.55 -4.77
C ALA A 116 -18.92 9.72 -4.68
N CYS A 117 -18.79 8.42 -4.41
CA CYS A 117 -19.92 7.51 -4.22
C CYS A 117 -20.85 7.96 -3.08
N LEU A 118 -20.29 8.31 -1.91
CA LEU A 118 -21.08 8.73 -0.76
C LEU A 118 -21.70 10.13 -0.95
N LEU A 119 -21.00 11.05 -1.61
CA LEU A 119 -21.53 12.39 -1.92
C LEU A 119 -22.74 12.34 -2.85
N ASP A 120 -22.80 11.34 -3.73
CA ASP A 120 -23.92 11.11 -4.65
C ASP A 120 -25.12 10.46 -3.93
N LEU A 121 -24.84 9.47 -3.07
CA LEU A 121 -25.87 8.60 -2.50
C LEU A 121 -26.45 9.08 -1.17
N VAL A 122 -25.67 9.82 -0.36
CA VAL A 122 -26.07 10.22 0.99
C VAL A 122 -26.83 11.55 0.89
N PRO A 123 -28.09 11.61 1.37
CA PRO A 123 -28.86 12.85 1.36
C PRO A 123 -28.12 13.95 2.12
N ARG A 124 -28.03 15.14 1.53
CA ARG A 124 -27.51 16.30 2.25
C ARG A 124 -28.54 16.70 3.30
N HIS A 125 -28.13 16.72 4.56
CA HIS A 125 -28.91 17.37 5.62
C HIS A 125 -28.94 18.87 5.29
N VAL A 126 -30.07 19.35 4.77
CA VAL A 126 -30.40 20.79 4.63
C VAL A 126 -31.05 21.25 5.93
#